data_AF-A0A847DLP6-F1
#
_entry.id   AF-A0A847DLP6-F1
#
_cell.length_a   1.000
_cell.length_b   1.000
_cell.length_c   1.000
_cell.angle_alpha   90.00
_cell.angle_beta   90.00
_cell.angle_gamma   90.00
#
_symmetry.space_group_name_H-M   'P 1'
#
loop_
_entity.id
_entity.type
_entity.pdbx_description
1 polymer ?
#
loop_
_entity_poly.entity_id
_entity_poly.type
_entity_poly.pdbx_seq_one_letter_code
_entity_poly.pdbx_strand_id
1 'polypeptide(L)'
;MDLQQKLELLNRISLDLNQVKDLDILLERILANVRLFLDADAGSIYLKEGDRLRFSHSQNNTLQKQLPPGDKLIYNTYTIPVDTGSIAGYVAKNRKTISIPDVYNLPKSAPYYFDSEFDRLSGYRSRSILTVPITNQRNDTLGVMQLINCMDSGGNIIPFPDSDQPLVIHFASNAGLAIERAQATRNTLLRMISMAELRDPKETGAHVNRVGAYSVEIYEAWARAAGVSEEEIEHNRDLLRMAAMLHDVGKVAISDIILKKPARLTIDEFEIIKSHTWLGAGLFKDGQSDFDSVAMEVALNHHEKWDGTGYPGLSDEINEIHNKLFPNEDIRHTAKKGKDIPLFGRIVAIADVYDALCSQRVYKKPWDEYEIINEIKKCSGRHFDPDIVAAFFRCYDILKNISQKYPDHQ
;
A
#
# COMPACT_ATOMS: atom_id res chain seq x y z
N MET A 1 21.11 21.71 -11.33
CA MET A 1 22.17 20.70 -11.08
C MET A 1 22.98 20.50 -12.34
N ASP A 2 24.29 20.27 -12.22
CA ASP A 2 25.12 19.84 -13.35
C ASP A 2 24.87 18.35 -13.68
N LEU A 3 25.46 17.86 -14.79
CA LEU A 3 25.26 16.48 -15.25
C LEU A 3 25.79 15.43 -14.27
N GLN A 4 26.88 15.74 -13.56
CA GLN A 4 27.51 14.81 -12.62
C GLN A 4 26.66 14.64 -11.37
N GLN A 5 26.15 15.75 -10.83
CA GLN A 5 25.15 15.76 -9.75
C GLN A 5 23.88 15.00 -10.14
N LYS A 6 23.41 15.18 -11.39
CA LYS A 6 22.26 14.44 -11.93
C LYS A 6 22.52 12.93 -11.97
N LEU A 7 23.71 12.50 -12.39
CA LEU A 7 24.08 11.07 -12.44
C LEU A 7 24.22 10.45 -11.04
N GLU A 8 24.83 11.16 -10.10
CA GLU A 8 24.92 10.70 -8.70
C GLU A 8 23.54 10.55 -8.06
N LEU A 9 22.65 11.52 -8.30
CA LEU A 9 21.26 11.45 -7.83
C LEU A 9 20.52 10.25 -8.45
N LEU A 10 20.68 10.03 -9.75
CA LEU A 10 20.09 8.86 -10.44
C LEU A 10 20.57 7.53 -9.87
N ASN A 11 21.86 7.41 -9.55
CA ASN A 11 22.41 6.21 -8.92
C ASN A 11 21.82 5.99 -7.52
N ARG A 12 21.75 7.06 -6.70
CA ARG A 12 21.15 6.98 -5.37
C ARG A 12 19.69 6.57 -5.42
N ILE A 13 18.91 7.16 -6.34
CA ILE A 13 17.50 6.78 -6.51
C ILE A 13 17.41 5.33 -7.00
N SER A 14 18.26 4.90 -7.93
CA SER A 14 18.22 3.52 -8.42
C SER A 14 18.49 2.50 -7.30
N LEU A 15 19.37 2.82 -6.34
CA LEU A 15 19.58 1.99 -5.15
C LEU A 15 18.37 2.01 -4.20
N ASP A 16 17.78 3.18 -3.97
CA ASP A 16 16.57 3.35 -3.14
C ASP A 16 15.38 2.54 -3.69
N LEU A 17 15.11 2.64 -5.01
CA LEU A 17 14.05 1.86 -5.67
C LEU A 17 14.26 0.35 -5.56
N ASN A 18 15.53 -0.10 -5.50
CA ASN A 18 15.84 -1.51 -5.35
C ASN A 18 15.57 -2.06 -3.95
N GLN A 19 15.38 -1.21 -2.94
CA GLN A 19 15.07 -1.65 -1.57
C GLN A 19 13.56 -1.77 -1.30
N VAL A 20 12.72 -1.03 -2.03
CA VAL A 20 11.26 -1.06 -1.84
C VAL A 20 10.64 -2.33 -2.42
N LYS A 21 9.78 -2.99 -1.64
CA LYS A 21 9.11 -4.24 -2.02
C LYS A 21 7.65 -4.03 -2.40
N ASP A 22 6.92 -3.17 -1.71
CA ASP A 22 5.52 -2.85 -1.97
C ASP A 22 5.38 -1.97 -3.21
N LEU A 23 4.41 -2.32 -4.05
CA LEU A 23 4.17 -1.64 -5.31
C LEU A 23 3.67 -0.20 -5.11
N ASP A 24 2.79 0.05 -4.14
CA ASP A 24 2.19 1.38 -3.99
C ASP A 24 3.23 2.39 -3.48
N ILE A 25 4.04 1.99 -2.50
CA ILE A 25 5.15 2.80 -1.96
C ILE A 25 6.24 2.99 -3.02
N LEU A 26 6.54 1.95 -3.81
CA LEU A 26 7.51 2.07 -4.90
C LEU A 26 7.06 3.12 -5.93
N LEU A 27 5.80 3.12 -6.34
CA LEU A 27 5.25 4.10 -7.27
C LEU A 27 5.32 5.52 -6.70
N GLU A 28 5.05 5.68 -5.41
CA GLU A 28 5.19 6.94 -4.69
C GLU A 28 6.63 7.48 -4.76
N ARG A 29 7.62 6.63 -4.47
CA ARG A 29 9.04 7.01 -4.50
C ARG A 29 9.55 7.30 -5.91
N ILE A 30 9.17 6.49 -6.90
CA ILE A 30 9.49 6.73 -8.31
C ILE A 30 9.06 8.13 -8.72
N LEU A 31 7.81 8.48 -8.40
CA LEU A 31 7.24 9.75 -8.80
C LEU A 31 7.86 10.94 -8.05
N ALA A 32 8.06 10.80 -6.74
CA ALA A 32 8.67 11.85 -5.91
C ALA A 32 10.10 12.17 -6.40
N ASN A 33 10.90 11.13 -6.64
CA ASN A 33 12.29 11.28 -7.04
C ASN A 33 12.43 11.90 -8.44
N VAL A 34 11.59 11.50 -9.40
CA VAL A 34 11.62 12.08 -10.76
C VAL A 34 11.15 13.52 -10.78
N ARG A 35 10.11 13.85 -10.01
CA ARG A 35 9.62 15.22 -9.91
C ARG A 35 10.69 16.13 -9.32
N LEU A 36 11.41 15.68 -8.30
CA LEU A 36 12.55 16.40 -7.74
C LEU A 36 13.69 16.54 -8.76
N PHE A 37 13.97 15.48 -9.53
CA PHE A 37 15.03 15.48 -10.52
C PHE A 37 14.80 16.46 -11.69
N LEU A 38 13.54 16.67 -12.09
CA LEU A 38 13.16 17.55 -13.21
C LEU A 38 12.48 18.87 -12.78
N ASP A 39 12.47 19.18 -11.49
CA ASP A 39 11.77 20.34 -10.94
C ASP A 39 10.29 20.41 -11.42
N ALA A 40 9.61 19.27 -11.45
CA ALA A 40 8.23 19.17 -11.93
C ALA A 40 7.21 19.40 -10.81
N ASP A 41 6.24 20.30 -11.05
CA ASP A 41 5.22 20.65 -10.06
C ASP A 41 4.26 19.50 -9.77
N ALA A 42 3.94 18.68 -10.77
CA ALA A 42 3.05 17.54 -10.61
C ALA A 42 3.48 16.35 -11.47
N GLY A 43 2.93 15.18 -11.16
CA GLY A 43 3.06 14.01 -11.99
C GLY A 43 2.10 12.89 -11.62
N SER A 44 2.05 11.89 -12.47
CA SER A 44 1.16 10.74 -12.36
C SER A 44 1.83 9.50 -12.94
N ILE A 45 1.62 8.35 -12.32
CA ILE A 45 1.94 7.03 -12.87
C ILE A 45 0.65 6.26 -13.13
N TYR A 46 0.55 5.74 -14.34
CA TYR A 46 -0.53 4.87 -14.78
C TYR A 46 0.03 3.49 -15.05
N LEU A 47 -0.59 2.44 -14.49
CA LEU A 47 -0.23 1.06 -14.80
C LEU A 47 -1.16 0.49 -15.85
N LYS A 48 -0.60 -0.29 -16.78
CA LYS A 48 -1.37 -0.94 -17.85
C LYS A 48 -2.05 -2.21 -17.31
N GLU A 49 -3.36 -2.29 -17.50
CA GLU A 49 -4.20 -3.44 -17.20
C GLU A 49 -5.01 -3.80 -18.45
N GLY A 50 -4.59 -4.85 -19.15
CA GLY A 50 -5.15 -5.19 -20.46
C GLY A 50 -4.92 -4.05 -21.47
N ASP A 51 -6.01 -3.54 -22.04
CA ASP A 51 -6.03 -2.43 -23.01
C ASP A 51 -6.36 -1.07 -22.37
N ARG A 52 -6.21 -0.97 -21.04
CA ARG A 52 -6.46 0.27 -20.29
C ARG A 52 -5.26 0.64 -19.43
N LEU A 53 -5.14 1.92 -19.15
CA LEU A 53 -4.25 2.51 -18.17
C LEU A 53 -5.08 2.84 -16.93
N ARG A 54 -4.77 2.20 -15.82
CA ARG A 54 -5.34 2.53 -14.51
C ARG A 54 -4.49 3.60 -13.86
N PHE A 55 -5.13 4.66 -13.38
CA PHE A 55 -4.48 5.66 -12.56
C PHE A 55 -4.01 5.02 -11.25
N SER A 56 -2.70 4.99 -11.00
CA SER A 56 -2.12 4.24 -9.87
C SER A 56 -1.59 5.15 -8.77
N HIS A 57 -0.87 6.22 -9.14
CA HIS A 57 -0.31 7.16 -8.16
C HIS A 57 -0.15 8.55 -8.78
N SER A 58 -0.29 9.60 -7.97
CA SER A 58 -0.09 10.98 -8.42
C SER A 58 0.29 11.92 -7.29
N GLN A 59 1.01 12.96 -7.64
CA GLN A 59 1.45 13.99 -6.70
C GLN A 59 1.39 15.36 -7.37
N ASN A 60 0.98 16.39 -6.65
CA ASN A 60 0.88 17.76 -7.17
C ASN A 60 1.19 18.77 -6.05
N ASN A 61 2.32 19.48 -6.13
CA ASN A 61 2.75 20.39 -5.07
C ASN A 61 1.81 21.60 -4.94
N THR A 62 1.35 22.16 -6.06
CA THR A 62 0.45 23.33 -6.06
C THR A 62 -0.88 23.02 -5.37
N LEU A 63 -1.53 21.90 -5.73
CA LEU A 63 -2.79 21.51 -5.12
C LEU A 63 -2.61 21.04 -3.68
N GLN A 64 -1.50 20.36 -3.37
CA GLN A 64 -1.20 19.91 -2.00
C GLN A 64 -1.04 21.09 -1.01
N LYS A 65 -0.51 22.24 -1.46
CA LYS A 65 -0.41 23.46 -0.64
C LYS A 65 -1.76 24.11 -0.33
N GLN A 66 -2.81 23.80 -1.09
CA GLN A 66 -4.16 24.33 -0.87
C GLN A 66 -4.94 23.51 0.17
N LEU A 67 -4.42 22.33 0.54
CA LEU A 67 -5.02 21.47 1.55
C LEU A 67 -4.49 21.84 2.95
N PRO A 68 -5.30 21.61 4.02
CA PRO A 68 -4.83 21.66 5.40
C PRO A 68 -3.59 20.78 5.63
N PRO A 69 -2.68 21.16 6.55
CA PRO A 69 -1.49 20.35 6.85
C PRO A 69 -1.88 18.92 7.30
N GLY A 70 -1.45 17.92 6.54
CA GLY A 70 -1.75 16.49 6.80
C GLY A 70 -2.79 15.87 5.89
N ASP A 71 -3.57 16.68 5.15
CA ASP A 71 -4.56 16.17 4.20
C ASP A 71 -3.90 15.75 2.89
N LYS A 72 -4.23 14.58 2.35
CA LYS A 72 -3.71 14.08 1.05
C LYS A 72 -4.73 14.38 -0.07
N LEU A 73 -4.24 14.64 -1.29
CA LEU A 73 -5.11 14.80 -2.47
C LEU A 73 -5.91 13.51 -2.75
N ILE A 74 -7.23 13.62 -2.70
CA ILE A 74 -8.15 12.53 -3.06
C ILE A 74 -8.32 12.54 -4.57
N TYR A 75 -7.72 11.56 -5.25
CA TYR A 75 -7.93 11.35 -6.69
C TYR A 75 -8.79 10.11 -6.91
N ASN A 76 -9.90 10.27 -7.64
CA ASN A 76 -10.75 9.16 -8.04
C ASN A 76 -9.99 8.24 -9.01
N THR A 77 -10.13 6.93 -8.81
CA THR A 77 -9.56 5.93 -9.71
C THR A 77 -10.35 5.94 -11.03
N TYR A 78 -9.77 6.45 -12.11
CA TYR A 78 -10.32 6.32 -13.46
C TYR A 78 -9.37 5.54 -14.36
N THR A 79 -9.91 4.98 -15.44
CA THR A 79 -9.13 4.25 -16.45
C THR A 79 -9.17 4.98 -17.78
N ILE A 80 -8.05 4.98 -18.49
CA ILE A 80 -7.91 5.57 -19.82
C ILE A 80 -7.62 4.45 -20.82
N PRO A 81 -8.25 4.42 -22.01
CA PRO A 81 -7.89 3.43 -23.03
C PRO A 81 -6.45 3.57 -23.52
N VAL A 82 -5.82 2.44 -23.87
CA VAL A 82 -4.51 2.41 -24.55
C VAL A 82 -4.73 2.63 -26.05
N ASP A 83 -5.03 3.88 -26.42
CA ASP A 83 -5.31 4.29 -27.79
C ASP A 83 -4.70 5.67 -28.11
N THR A 84 -5.18 6.32 -29.15
CA THR A 84 -4.74 7.66 -29.57
C THR A 84 -5.62 8.78 -29.00
N GLY A 85 -6.55 8.48 -28.10
CA GLY A 85 -7.51 9.44 -27.53
C GLY A 85 -6.92 10.33 -26.44
N SER A 86 -5.74 9.98 -25.91
CA SER A 86 -5.03 10.76 -24.89
C SER A 86 -3.52 10.70 -25.09
N ILE A 87 -2.80 11.66 -24.49
CA ILE A 87 -1.32 11.66 -24.48
C ILE A 87 -0.80 10.36 -23.82
N ALA A 88 -1.30 10.04 -22.63
CA ALA A 88 -0.92 8.83 -21.88
C ALA A 88 -1.19 7.54 -22.66
N GLY A 89 -2.40 7.39 -23.23
CA GLY A 89 -2.76 6.24 -24.07
C GLY A 89 -1.86 6.12 -25.29
N TYR A 90 -1.55 7.24 -25.96
CA TYR A 90 -0.70 7.24 -27.13
C TYR A 90 0.72 6.79 -26.80
N VAL A 91 1.30 7.31 -25.71
CA VAL A 91 2.64 6.91 -25.24
C VAL A 91 2.65 5.42 -24.90
N ALA A 92 1.63 4.93 -24.19
CA ALA A 92 1.54 3.52 -23.82
C ALA A 92 1.47 2.59 -25.04
N LYS A 93 0.69 2.98 -26.06
CA LYS A 93 0.49 2.21 -27.30
C LYS A 93 1.74 2.20 -28.18
N ASN A 94 2.37 3.37 -28.34
CA ASN A 94 3.47 3.54 -29.31
C ASN A 94 4.85 3.35 -28.70
N ARG A 95 4.97 3.32 -27.36
CA ARG A 95 6.25 3.28 -26.61
C ARG A 95 7.19 4.42 -27.02
N LYS A 96 6.61 5.60 -27.24
CA LYS A 96 7.34 6.81 -27.63
C LYS A 96 7.15 7.88 -26.59
N THR A 97 8.25 8.39 -26.04
CA THR A 97 8.25 9.56 -25.17
C THR A 97 7.71 10.77 -25.92
N ILE A 98 6.86 11.55 -25.25
CA ILE A 98 6.32 12.80 -25.75
C ILE A 98 6.69 13.92 -24.79
N SER A 99 7.29 14.99 -25.31
CA SER A 99 7.50 16.25 -24.61
C SER A 99 6.68 17.33 -25.31
N ILE A 100 5.81 17.99 -24.56
CA ILE A 100 4.93 19.06 -25.04
C ILE A 100 5.26 20.34 -24.26
N PRO A 101 5.73 21.40 -24.94
CA PRO A 101 6.01 22.69 -24.30
C PRO A 101 4.76 23.38 -23.75
N ASP A 102 3.65 23.29 -24.48
CA ASP A 102 2.36 23.89 -24.12
C ASP A 102 1.20 23.04 -24.66
N VAL A 103 0.48 22.38 -23.75
CA VAL A 103 -0.65 21.50 -24.10
C VAL A 103 -1.87 22.23 -24.65
N TYR A 104 -1.98 23.54 -24.43
CA TYR A 104 -3.04 24.35 -25.04
C TYR A 104 -2.70 24.79 -26.47
N ASN A 105 -1.45 24.59 -26.90
CA ASN A 105 -0.98 24.92 -28.24
C ASN A 105 -0.52 23.68 -29.01
N LEU A 106 -1.32 22.60 -28.95
CA LEU A 106 -1.05 21.38 -29.69
C LEU A 106 -1.30 21.55 -31.20
N PRO A 107 -0.42 21.01 -32.08
CA PRO A 107 -0.67 20.99 -33.51
C PRO A 107 -1.95 20.22 -33.84
N LYS A 108 -2.76 20.72 -34.78
CA LYS A 108 -3.99 20.01 -35.24
C LYS A 108 -3.70 18.63 -35.84
N SER A 109 -2.47 18.39 -36.27
CA SER A 109 -2.00 17.10 -36.79
C SER A 109 -1.54 16.12 -35.71
N ALA A 110 -1.56 16.52 -34.43
CA ALA A 110 -1.13 15.65 -33.34
C ALA A 110 -2.06 14.42 -33.23
N PRO A 111 -1.52 13.20 -33.14
CA PRO A 111 -2.30 11.97 -33.06
C PRO A 111 -2.81 11.69 -31.64
N TYR A 112 -2.93 12.70 -30.79
CA TYR A 112 -3.35 12.62 -29.40
C TYR A 112 -4.01 13.93 -28.96
N TYR A 113 -4.81 13.87 -27.90
CA TYR A 113 -5.55 15.01 -27.37
C TYR A 113 -5.18 15.28 -25.90
N PHE A 114 -5.23 16.55 -25.52
CA PHE A 114 -5.15 16.99 -24.12
C PHE A 114 -6.56 17.33 -23.61
N ASP A 115 -7.01 16.58 -22.62
CA ASP A 115 -8.26 16.87 -21.93
C ASP A 115 -8.05 17.86 -20.79
N SER A 116 -8.75 18.99 -20.87
CA SER A 116 -8.68 20.09 -19.91
C SER A 116 -9.78 20.01 -18.84
N GLU A 117 -10.59 18.96 -18.79
CA GLU A 117 -11.61 18.77 -17.76
C GLU A 117 -11.02 18.79 -16.34
N PHE A 118 -9.94 18.05 -16.10
CA PHE A 118 -9.26 18.05 -14.80
C PHE A 118 -8.78 19.46 -14.40
N ASP A 119 -8.15 20.18 -15.33
CA ASP A 119 -7.67 21.55 -15.09
C ASP A 119 -8.82 22.50 -14.73
N ARG A 120 -9.97 22.36 -15.41
CA ARG A 120 -11.18 23.16 -15.11
C ARG A 120 -11.78 22.84 -13.75
N LEU A 121 -11.83 21.56 -13.35
CA LEU A 121 -12.43 21.13 -12.09
C LEU A 121 -11.53 21.44 -10.89
N SER A 122 -10.22 21.26 -11.04
CA SER A 122 -9.25 21.47 -9.95
C SER A 122 -8.76 22.91 -9.83
N GLY A 123 -8.98 23.74 -10.85
CA GLY A 123 -8.37 25.07 -10.92
C GLY A 123 -6.86 25.05 -11.17
N TYR A 124 -6.28 23.86 -11.43
CA TYR A 124 -4.88 23.68 -11.80
C TYR A 124 -4.70 23.92 -13.31
N ARG A 125 -3.56 24.49 -13.73
CA ARG A 125 -3.27 24.72 -15.15
C ARG A 125 -2.03 23.95 -15.59
N SER A 126 -2.24 22.88 -16.33
CA SER A 126 -1.22 22.08 -16.98
C SER A 126 -0.72 22.80 -18.23
N ARG A 127 0.59 23.04 -18.36
CA ARG A 127 1.18 23.71 -19.54
C ARG A 127 2.25 22.85 -20.19
N SER A 128 3.38 22.62 -19.52
CA SER A 128 4.41 21.71 -20.06
C SER A 128 4.16 20.29 -19.58
N ILE A 129 4.25 19.30 -20.47
CA ILE A 129 4.06 17.88 -20.14
C ILE A 129 5.20 17.05 -20.73
N LEU A 130 5.74 16.12 -19.94
CA LEU A 130 6.64 15.05 -20.38
C LEU A 130 6.03 13.70 -20.01
N THR A 131 5.70 12.89 -21.01
CA THR A 131 5.10 11.57 -20.83
C THR A 131 6.04 10.49 -21.37
N VAL A 132 6.43 9.56 -20.52
CA VAL A 132 7.44 8.54 -20.77
C VAL A 132 6.84 7.14 -20.56
N PRO A 133 7.07 6.18 -21.47
CA PRO A 133 6.62 4.81 -21.25
C PRO A 133 7.48 4.13 -20.17
N ILE A 134 6.84 3.34 -19.32
CA ILE A 134 7.51 2.42 -18.40
C ILE A 134 7.43 1.04 -19.04
N THR A 135 8.58 0.44 -19.35
CA THR A 135 8.67 -0.85 -20.05
C THR A 135 9.44 -1.88 -19.24
N ASN A 136 9.15 -3.16 -19.45
CA ASN A 136 9.96 -4.26 -18.92
C ASN A 136 11.14 -4.59 -19.86
N GLN A 137 11.93 -5.61 -19.50
CA GLN A 137 13.07 -6.07 -20.31
C GLN A 137 12.65 -6.66 -21.67
N ARG A 138 11.40 -7.13 -21.81
CA ARG A 138 10.82 -7.59 -23.08
C ARG A 138 10.31 -6.45 -23.95
N ASN A 139 10.44 -5.19 -23.50
CA ASN A 139 9.92 -4.00 -24.15
C ASN A 139 8.38 -3.97 -24.23
N ASP A 140 7.71 -4.68 -23.31
CA ASP A 140 6.28 -4.58 -23.06
C ASP A 140 6.01 -3.33 -22.21
N THR A 141 4.98 -2.56 -22.55
CA THR A 141 4.54 -1.42 -21.75
C THR A 141 3.92 -1.90 -20.45
N LEU A 142 4.56 -1.63 -19.32
CA LEU A 142 4.00 -1.82 -17.97
C LEU A 142 3.09 -0.66 -17.56
N GLY A 143 3.33 0.53 -18.10
CA GLY A 143 2.61 1.74 -17.74
C GLY A 143 3.18 2.98 -18.41
N VAL A 144 2.75 4.14 -17.94
CA VAL A 144 3.31 5.43 -18.36
C VAL A 144 3.48 6.33 -17.14
N MET A 145 4.55 7.12 -17.16
CA MET A 145 4.81 8.19 -16.21
C MET A 145 4.62 9.52 -16.92
N GLN A 146 3.79 10.39 -16.36
CA GLN A 146 3.52 11.71 -16.88
C GLN A 146 3.96 12.75 -15.86
N LEU A 147 4.76 13.72 -16.28
CA LEU A 147 5.24 14.84 -15.48
C LEU A 147 4.66 16.12 -16.06
N ILE A 148 4.27 17.03 -15.18
CA ILE A 148 3.51 18.22 -15.53
C ILE A 148 4.19 19.43 -14.89
N ASN A 149 4.35 20.49 -15.69
CA ASN A 149 4.89 21.79 -15.31
C ASN A 149 6.31 21.70 -14.73
N CYS A 150 7.31 21.57 -15.59
CA CYS A 150 8.71 21.83 -15.22
C CYS A 150 8.86 23.31 -14.81
N MET A 151 9.50 23.57 -13.68
CA MET A 151 9.67 24.91 -13.13
C MET A 151 11.14 25.35 -13.19
N ASP A 152 11.36 26.61 -13.54
CA ASP A 152 12.67 27.24 -13.35
C ASP A 152 12.89 27.67 -11.90
N SER A 153 14.09 28.19 -11.59
CA SER A 153 14.42 28.69 -10.25
C SER A 153 13.58 29.88 -9.79
N GLY A 154 12.88 30.56 -10.71
CA GLY A 154 11.95 31.64 -10.44
C GLY A 154 10.50 31.17 -10.23
N GLY A 155 10.23 29.87 -10.36
CA GLY A 155 8.89 29.28 -10.28
C GLY A 155 8.06 29.45 -11.56
N ASN A 156 8.68 29.84 -12.68
CA ASN A 156 7.97 29.93 -13.95
C ASN A 156 7.90 28.56 -14.63
N ILE A 157 6.77 28.27 -15.27
CA ILE A 157 6.61 27.03 -16.04
C ILE A 157 7.39 27.14 -17.36
N ILE A 158 8.32 26.21 -17.54
CA ILE A 158 9.16 26.05 -18.74
C ILE A 158 8.93 24.69 -19.41
N PRO A 159 9.29 24.52 -20.68
CA PRO A 159 9.33 23.21 -21.33
C PRO A 159 10.37 22.30 -20.66
N PHE A 160 10.11 20.99 -20.63
CA PHE A 160 11.10 20.02 -20.15
C PHE A 160 12.33 20.03 -21.07
N PRO A 161 13.55 20.22 -20.55
CA PRO A 161 14.76 20.29 -21.37
C PRO A 161 15.03 19.01 -22.16
N ASP A 162 15.36 19.13 -23.44
CA ASP A 162 15.72 17.98 -24.29
C ASP A 162 16.95 17.22 -23.76
N SER A 163 17.86 17.94 -23.09
CA SER A 163 19.06 17.34 -22.45
C SER A 163 18.73 16.34 -21.35
N ASP A 164 17.55 16.45 -20.74
CA ASP A 164 17.16 15.62 -19.60
C ASP A 164 16.37 14.37 -20.04
N GLN A 165 15.82 14.37 -21.26
CA GLN A 165 15.01 13.25 -21.77
C GLN A 165 15.75 11.89 -21.74
N PRO A 166 17.02 11.76 -22.15
CA PRO A 166 17.73 10.49 -22.07
C PRO A 166 17.83 9.94 -20.64
N LEU A 167 18.03 10.84 -19.67
CA LEU A 167 18.13 10.47 -18.25
C LEU A 167 16.79 9.98 -17.70
N VAL A 168 15.69 10.64 -18.07
CA VAL A 168 14.34 10.23 -17.66
C VAL A 168 13.95 8.89 -18.30
N ILE A 169 14.33 8.65 -19.56
CA ILE A 169 14.09 7.35 -20.22
C ILE A 169 14.85 6.23 -19.50
N HIS A 170 16.13 6.45 -19.19
CA HIS A 170 16.93 5.50 -18.41
C HIS A 170 16.30 5.23 -17.04
N PHE A 171 15.86 6.29 -16.36
CA PHE A 171 15.13 6.17 -15.10
C PHE A 171 13.85 5.34 -15.25
N ALA A 172 13.03 5.60 -16.27
CA ALA A 172 11.79 4.88 -16.51
C ALA A 172 12.02 3.39 -16.78
N SER A 173 13.14 3.02 -17.41
CA SER A 173 13.55 1.62 -17.59
C SER A 173 13.93 0.94 -16.27
N ASN A 174 14.69 1.61 -15.41
CA ASN A 174 15.03 1.10 -14.07
C ASN A 174 13.78 0.97 -13.19
N ALA A 175 12.91 1.98 -13.23
CA ALA A 175 11.61 1.96 -12.57
C ALA A 175 10.75 0.78 -13.06
N GLY A 176 10.77 0.50 -14.38
CA GLY A 176 10.06 -0.64 -14.96
C GLY A 176 10.53 -1.98 -14.38
N LEU A 177 11.84 -2.17 -14.20
CA LEU A 177 12.38 -3.38 -13.56
C LEU A 177 11.94 -3.51 -12.10
N ALA A 178 12.02 -2.42 -11.33
CA ALA A 178 11.57 -2.41 -9.93
C ALA A 178 10.07 -2.70 -9.81
N ILE A 179 9.26 -2.10 -10.68
CA ILE A 179 7.81 -2.32 -10.76
C ILE A 179 7.49 -3.78 -11.10
N GLU A 180 8.16 -4.37 -12.10
CA GLU A 180 7.95 -5.77 -12.49
C GLU A 180 8.30 -6.72 -11.33
N ARG A 181 9.39 -6.46 -10.62
CA ARG A 181 9.77 -7.21 -9.41
C ARG A 181 8.74 -7.08 -8.28
N ALA A 182 8.30 -5.86 -7.98
CA ALA A 182 7.29 -5.60 -6.95
C ALA A 182 5.95 -6.26 -7.31
N GLN A 183 5.54 -6.19 -8.59
CA GLN A 183 4.35 -6.88 -9.10
C GLN A 183 4.47 -8.40 -8.99
N ALA A 184 5.61 -8.99 -9.36
CA ALA A 184 5.83 -10.43 -9.24
C ALA A 184 5.75 -10.90 -7.77
N THR A 185 6.35 -10.13 -6.86
CA THR A 185 6.32 -10.39 -5.41
C THR A 185 4.89 -10.28 -4.88
N ARG A 186 4.19 -9.17 -5.17
CA ARG A 186 2.80 -8.95 -4.79
C ARG A 186 1.87 -10.04 -5.34
N ASN A 187 2.03 -10.43 -6.61
CA ASN A 187 1.22 -11.49 -7.22
C ASN A 187 1.46 -12.84 -6.54
N THR A 188 2.68 -13.13 -6.11
CA THR A 188 2.99 -14.36 -5.36
C THR A 188 2.34 -14.35 -4.00
N LEU A 189 2.42 -13.22 -3.27
CA LEU A 189 1.75 -13.05 -1.99
C LEU A 189 0.22 -13.13 -2.11
N LEU A 190 -0.37 -12.44 -3.08
CA LEU A 190 -1.82 -12.49 -3.34
C LEU A 190 -2.27 -13.91 -3.69
N ARG A 191 -1.47 -14.70 -4.43
CA ARG A 191 -1.79 -16.12 -4.67
C ARG A 191 -1.76 -16.94 -3.39
N MET A 192 -0.79 -16.72 -2.49
CA MET A 192 -0.76 -17.38 -1.18
C MET A 192 -1.98 -17.02 -0.35
N ILE A 193 -2.35 -15.74 -0.33
CA ILE A 193 -3.54 -15.27 0.38
C ILE A 193 -4.80 -15.89 -0.24
N SER A 194 -4.96 -15.85 -1.57
CA SER A 194 -6.09 -16.48 -2.25
C SER A 194 -6.19 -17.98 -1.97
N MET A 195 -5.07 -18.70 -1.76
CA MET A 195 -5.12 -20.11 -1.32
C MET A 195 -5.74 -20.26 0.08
N ALA A 196 -5.48 -19.33 1.00
CA ALA A 196 -6.13 -19.30 2.30
C ALA A 196 -7.62 -18.93 2.18
N GLU A 197 -7.97 -17.94 1.34
CA GLU A 197 -9.36 -17.53 1.06
C GLU A 197 -10.20 -18.64 0.42
N LEU A 198 -9.61 -19.48 -0.44
CA LEU A 198 -10.29 -20.68 -0.98
C LEU A 198 -10.77 -21.62 0.12
N ARG A 199 -10.17 -21.57 1.32
CA ARG A 199 -10.60 -22.32 2.50
C ARG A 199 -11.51 -21.50 3.42
N ASP A 200 -11.30 -20.19 3.55
CA ASP A 200 -12.18 -19.31 4.32
C ASP A 200 -12.85 -18.26 3.42
N PRO A 201 -14.06 -18.52 2.90
CA PRO A 201 -14.76 -17.57 2.03
C PRO A 201 -15.19 -16.27 2.73
N LYS A 202 -14.94 -16.13 4.04
CA LYS A 202 -15.16 -14.88 4.78
C LYS A 202 -13.99 -13.90 4.62
N GLU A 203 -12.80 -14.41 4.30
CA GLU A 203 -11.64 -13.61 3.96
C GLU A 203 -11.62 -13.36 2.46
N THR A 204 -11.53 -12.10 2.05
CA THR A 204 -11.54 -11.71 0.64
C THR A 204 -10.29 -10.92 0.28
N GLY A 205 -9.91 -10.98 -1.00
CA GLY A 205 -8.78 -10.20 -1.50
C GLY A 205 -8.94 -8.70 -1.21
N ALA A 206 -10.19 -8.20 -1.17
CA ALA A 206 -10.48 -6.81 -0.82
C ALA A 206 -10.16 -6.53 0.67
N HIS A 207 -10.58 -7.41 1.58
CA HIS A 207 -10.31 -7.31 3.02
C HIS A 207 -8.80 -7.18 3.31
N VAL A 208 -7.98 -8.10 2.81
CA VAL A 208 -6.53 -8.08 3.10
C VAL A 208 -5.85 -6.81 2.57
N ASN A 209 -6.27 -6.30 1.41
CA ASN A 209 -5.74 -5.05 0.84
C ASN A 209 -6.14 -3.84 1.69
N ARG A 210 -7.37 -3.82 2.25
CA ARG A 210 -7.84 -2.78 3.16
C ARG A 210 -7.08 -2.82 4.48
N VAL A 211 -6.95 -3.99 5.13
CA VAL A 211 -6.19 -4.14 6.39
C VAL A 211 -4.75 -3.68 6.22
N GLY A 212 -4.08 -4.07 5.12
CA GLY A 212 -2.74 -3.60 4.82
C GLY A 212 -2.65 -2.09 4.58
N ALA A 213 -3.66 -1.47 3.97
CA ALA A 213 -3.71 -0.02 3.77
C ALA A 213 -4.00 0.74 5.07
N TYR A 214 -4.95 0.27 5.87
CA TYR A 214 -5.25 0.85 7.17
C TYR A 214 -4.04 0.82 8.10
N SER A 215 -3.35 -0.32 8.16
CA SER A 215 -2.18 -0.51 9.02
C SER A 215 -1.08 0.51 8.71
N VAL A 216 -0.83 0.79 7.43
CA VAL A 216 0.17 1.78 7.00
C VAL A 216 -0.19 3.19 7.42
N GLU A 217 -1.43 3.63 7.19
CA GLU A 217 -1.85 5.00 7.54
C GLU A 217 -1.88 5.21 9.06
N ILE A 218 -2.31 4.20 9.82
CA ILE A 218 -2.28 4.23 11.29
C ILE A 218 -0.83 4.29 11.80
N TYR A 219 0.07 3.48 11.23
CA TYR A 219 1.49 3.50 11.57
C TYR A 219 2.12 4.86 11.26
N GLU A 220 1.88 5.41 10.07
CA GLU A 220 2.42 6.70 9.66
C GLU A 220 1.96 7.82 10.63
N ALA A 221 0.68 7.86 10.98
CA ALA A 221 0.14 8.83 11.93
C ALA A 221 0.74 8.68 13.34
N TRP A 222 0.96 7.45 13.80
CA TRP A 222 1.62 7.17 15.08
C TRP A 222 3.09 7.58 15.06
N ALA A 223 3.83 7.17 14.02
CA ALA A 223 5.27 7.35 13.93
C ALA A 223 5.65 8.84 13.81
N ARG A 224 4.87 9.62 13.04
CA ARG A 224 5.00 11.09 12.99
C ARG A 224 4.77 11.73 14.35
N ALA A 225 3.78 11.27 15.11
CA ALA A 225 3.50 11.77 16.45
C ALA A 225 4.60 11.40 17.46
N ALA A 226 5.24 10.25 17.27
CA ALA A 226 6.33 9.73 18.09
C ALA A 226 7.71 10.32 17.72
N GLY A 227 7.81 11.09 16.63
CA GLY A 227 9.07 11.71 16.18
C GLY A 227 10.04 10.73 15.52
N VAL A 228 9.51 9.64 14.94
CA VAL A 228 10.30 8.67 14.15
C VAL A 228 10.83 9.37 12.89
N SER A 229 12.04 9.01 12.47
CA SER A 229 12.65 9.59 11.27
C SER A 229 11.88 9.20 10.01
N GLU A 230 11.86 10.06 9.00
CA GLU A 230 11.09 9.81 7.78
C GLU A 230 11.61 8.59 7.01
N GLU A 231 12.92 8.33 7.06
CA GLU A 231 13.52 7.12 6.47
C GLU A 231 13.01 5.83 7.13
N GLU A 232 12.93 5.83 8.46
CA GLU A 232 12.43 4.68 9.23
C GLU A 232 10.92 4.51 9.08
N ILE A 233 10.16 5.61 8.99
CA ILE A 233 8.73 5.57 8.65
C ILE A 233 8.55 4.86 7.31
N GLU A 234 9.27 5.32 6.28
CA GLU A 234 9.17 4.80 4.93
C GLU A 234 9.58 3.32 4.81
N HIS A 235 10.64 2.91 5.52
CA HIS A 235 11.05 1.51 5.57
C HIS A 235 9.99 0.61 6.23
N ASN A 236 9.48 1.02 7.38
CA ASN A 236 8.51 0.22 8.14
C ASN A 236 7.13 0.18 7.49
N ARG A 237 6.71 1.25 6.78
CA ARG A 237 5.48 1.25 5.97
C ARG A 237 5.49 0.12 4.94
N ASP A 238 6.63 -0.09 4.28
CA ASP A 238 6.81 -1.12 3.25
C ASP A 238 6.61 -2.53 3.82
N LEU A 239 7.32 -2.83 4.91
CA LEU A 239 7.25 -4.14 5.56
C LEU A 239 5.86 -4.39 6.15
N LEU A 240 5.30 -3.41 6.86
CA LEU A 240 4.01 -3.54 7.54
C LEU A 240 2.86 -3.79 6.56
N ARG A 241 2.85 -3.08 5.42
CA ARG A 241 1.78 -3.24 4.42
C ARG A 241 1.66 -4.69 3.97
N MET A 242 2.79 -5.28 3.60
CA MET A 242 2.83 -6.65 3.09
C MET A 242 2.56 -7.68 4.19
N ALA A 243 3.11 -7.47 5.39
CA ALA A 243 2.94 -8.38 6.52
C ALA A 243 1.50 -8.39 7.04
N ALA A 244 0.85 -7.24 7.11
CA ALA A 244 -0.55 -7.11 7.51
C ALA A 244 -1.49 -7.91 6.60
N MET A 245 -1.20 -8.02 5.30
CA MET A 245 -1.99 -8.84 4.37
C MET A 245 -1.91 -10.34 4.66
N LEU A 246 -0.90 -10.79 5.41
CA LEU A 246 -0.63 -12.20 5.71
C LEU A 246 -1.02 -12.60 7.14
N HIS A 247 -1.61 -11.70 7.93
CA HIS A 247 -1.90 -11.94 9.34
C HIS A 247 -2.65 -13.27 9.59
N ASP A 248 -3.56 -13.62 8.66
CA ASP A 248 -4.44 -14.77 8.75
C ASP A 248 -4.02 -15.99 7.90
N VAL A 249 -2.83 -15.98 7.29
CA VAL A 249 -2.37 -17.06 6.39
C VAL A 249 -2.37 -18.44 7.07
N GLY A 250 -2.21 -18.49 8.39
CA GLY A 250 -2.22 -19.73 9.18
C GLY A 250 -3.58 -20.43 9.24
N LYS A 251 -4.68 -19.78 8.81
CA LYS A 251 -6.01 -20.43 8.71
C LYS A 251 -5.98 -21.65 7.78
N VAL A 252 -5.01 -21.71 6.87
CA VAL A 252 -4.76 -22.89 6.01
C VAL A 252 -4.41 -24.17 6.78
N ALA A 253 -4.08 -24.08 8.07
CA ALA A 253 -3.81 -25.26 8.91
C ALA A 253 -5.03 -25.73 9.72
N ILE A 254 -6.11 -24.93 9.75
CA ILE A 254 -7.33 -25.23 10.52
C ILE A 254 -8.22 -26.21 9.75
N SER A 255 -8.86 -27.16 10.45
CA SER A 255 -9.83 -28.09 9.83
C SER A 255 -11.06 -27.37 9.25
N ASP A 256 -11.49 -27.77 8.05
CA ASP A 256 -12.71 -27.24 7.40
C ASP A 256 -13.97 -27.41 8.27
N ILE A 257 -14.04 -28.49 9.07
CA ILE A 257 -15.17 -28.75 9.97
C ILE A 257 -15.34 -27.62 10.99
N ILE A 258 -14.22 -27.04 11.44
CA ILE A 258 -14.19 -25.96 12.43
C ILE A 258 -14.30 -24.61 11.72
N LEU A 259 -13.45 -24.37 10.71
CA LEU A 259 -13.36 -23.09 10.01
C LEU A 259 -14.68 -22.69 9.32
N LYS A 260 -15.36 -23.66 8.69
CA LYS A 260 -16.62 -23.45 7.95
C LYS A 260 -17.86 -23.76 8.77
N LYS A 261 -17.74 -23.98 10.09
CA LYS A 261 -18.89 -24.31 10.94
C LYS A 261 -19.96 -23.20 10.88
N PRO A 262 -21.22 -23.51 10.51
CA PRO A 262 -22.30 -22.50 10.44
C PRO A 262 -22.93 -22.19 11.80
N ALA A 263 -22.28 -22.60 12.90
CA ALA A 263 -22.73 -22.43 14.27
C ALA A 263 -21.60 -21.87 15.13
N ARG A 264 -21.93 -21.42 16.35
CA ARG A 264 -20.90 -21.00 17.32
C ARG A 264 -19.94 -22.16 17.59
N LEU A 265 -18.67 -21.82 17.67
CA LEU A 265 -17.61 -22.75 18.03
C LEU A 265 -17.76 -23.14 19.51
N THR A 266 -17.43 -24.38 19.83
CA THR A 266 -17.19 -24.79 21.21
C THR A 266 -15.90 -24.15 21.73
N ILE A 267 -15.64 -24.26 23.03
CA ILE A 267 -14.39 -23.77 23.63
C ILE A 267 -13.20 -24.48 22.99
N ASP A 268 -13.23 -25.81 22.90
CA ASP A 268 -12.15 -26.61 22.30
C ASP A 268 -11.92 -26.29 20.81
N GLU A 269 -13.01 -26.11 20.06
CA GLU A 269 -12.93 -25.67 18.66
C GLU A 269 -12.32 -24.27 18.53
N PHE A 270 -12.63 -23.36 19.46
CA PHE A 270 -12.05 -22.03 19.49
C PHE A 270 -10.57 -22.05 19.84
N GLU A 271 -10.13 -22.92 20.76
CA GLU A 271 -8.70 -23.13 21.03
C GLU A 271 -7.96 -23.62 19.78
N ILE A 272 -8.57 -24.50 18.98
CA ILE A 272 -8.01 -24.90 17.69
C ILE A 272 -7.94 -23.72 16.73
N ILE A 273 -8.97 -22.86 16.64
CA ILE A 273 -8.92 -21.66 15.79
C ILE A 273 -7.72 -20.77 16.15
N LYS A 274 -7.43 -20.54 17.43
CA LYS A 274 -6.31 -19.68 17.86
C LYS A 274 -4.96 -20.13 17.28
N SER A 275 -4.82 -21.41 16.93
CA SER A 275 -3.61 -21.97 16.34
C SER A 275 -3.17 -21.36 15.02
N HIS A 276 -4.07 -20.71 14.28
CA HIS A 276 -3.69 -20.02 13.05
C HIS A 276 -2.60 -18.96 13.29
N THR A 277 -2.55 -18.34 14.48
CA THR A 277 -1.55 -17.30 14.80
C THR A 277 -0.14 -17.86 14.77
N TRP A 278 0.17 -18.88 15.58
CA TRP A 278 1.52 -19.45 15.65
C TRP A 278 1.84 -20.38 14.47
N LEU A 279 0.83 -21.05 13.88
CA LEU A 279 1.03 -21.83 12.66
C LEU A 279 1.33 -20.91 11.45
N GLY A 280 0.66 -19.75 11.39
CA GLY A 280 0.96 -18.71 10.41
C GLY A 280 2.35 -18.11 10.61
N ALA A 281 2.71 -17.77 11.85
CA ALA A 281 4.05 -17.29 12.20
C ALA A 281 5.14 -18.32 11.84
N GLY A 282 4.86 -19.62 12.03
CA GLY A 282 5.77 -20.72 11.68
C GLY A 282 6.17 -20.79 10.21
N LEU A 283 5.39 -20.21 9.29
CA LEU A 283 5.75 -20.11 7.87
C LEU A 283 6.98 -19.22 7.63
N PHE A 284 7.31 -18.33 8.59
CA PHE A 284 8.37 -17.32 8.46
C PHE A 284 9.55 -17.57 9.42
N LYS A 285 9.59 -18.72 10.10
CA LYS A 285 10.60 -19.03 11.14
C LYS A 285 12.04 -19.01 10.63
N ASP A 286 12.27 -19.46 9.39
CA ASP A 286 13.59 -19.52 8.77
C ASP A 286 13.89 -18.20 8.04
N GLY A 287 13.49 -17.08 8.66
CA GLY A 287 13.44 -15.76 8.07
C GLY A 287 14.74 -15.37 7.38
N GLN A 288 14.64 -14.92 6.13
CA GLN A 288 15.77 -14.49 5.31
C GLN A 288 15.75 -12.97 5.08
N SER A 289 14.75 -12.27 5.62
CA SER A 289 14.54 -10.85 5.42
C SER A 289 13.78 -10.18 6.57
N ASP A 290 13.90 -8.86 6.67
CA ASP A 290 13.12 -8.05 7.64
C ASP A 290 11.62 -8.24 7.44
N PHE A 291 11.19 -8.50 6.20
CA PHE A 291 9.79 -8.80 5.89
C PHE A 291 9.32 -10.09 6.57
N ASP A 292 10.13 -11.15 6.56
CA ASP A 292 9.76 -12.42 7.22
C ASP A 292 9.63 -12.21 8.73
N SER A 293 10.53 -11.41 9.32
CA SER A 293 10.49 -11.06 10.74
C SER A 293 9.21 -10.31 11.09
N VAL A 294 8.84 -9.31 10.30
CA VAL A 294 7.61 -8.52 10.50
C VAL A 294 6.35 -9.35 10.22
N ALA A 295 6.35 -10.21 9.20
CA ALA A 295 5.25 -11.12 8.90
C ALA A 295 5.02 -12.14 10.03
N MET A 296 6.09 -12.70 10.58
CA MET A 296 6.06 -13.57 11.76
C MET A 296 5.47 -12.83 12.96
N GLU A 297 5.94 -11.61 13.23
CA GLU A 297 5.45 -10.77 14.31
C GLU A 297 3.95 -10.49 14.18
N VAL A 298 3.49 -10.06 13.00
CA VAL A 298 2.09 -9.74 12.75
C VAL A 298 1.21 -10.98 12.88
N ALA A 299 1.55 -12.08 12.21
CA ALA A 299 0.77 -13.31 12.26
C ALA A 299 0.63 -13.85 13.70
N LEU A 300 1.69 -13.74 14.50
CA LEU A 300 1.67 -14.19 15.88
C LEU A 300 0.84 -13.28 16.79
N ASN A 301 0.85 -11.96 16.59
CA ASN A 301 0.42 -11.01 17.62
C ASN A 301 -0.86 -10.22 17.29
N HIS A 302 -1.44 -10.34 16.09
CA HIS A 302 -2.60 -9.53 15.69
C HIS A 302 -3.90 -9.80 16.50
N HIS A 303 -3.93 -10.85 17.31
CA HIS A 303 -5.03 -11.16 18.24
C HIS A 303 -4.68 -10.96 19.72
N GLU A 304 -3.48 -10.44 20.02
CA GLU A 304 -3.14 -9.99 21.36
C GLU A 304 -3.97 -8.75 21.70
N LYS A 305 -4.34 -8.60 22.97
CA LYS A 305 -5.14 -7.48 23.46
C LYS A 305 -4.36 -6.68 24.46
N TRP A 306 -4.48 -5.36 24.38
CA TRP A 306 -3.73 -4.44 25.24
C TRP A 306 -3.85 -4.75 26.74
N ASP A 307 -4.99 -5.24 27.20
CA ASP A 307 -5.25 -5.61 28.59
C ASP A 307 -4.69 -6.96 29.04
N GLY A 308 -4.16 -7.78 28.13
CA GLY A 308 -3.64 -9.12 28.39
C GLY A 308 -4.69 -10.22 28.30
N THR A 309 -5.84 -9.98 27.65
CA THR A 309 -6.90 -11.00 27.44
C THR A 309 -6.91 -11.57 26.02
N GLY A 310 -5.84 -11.35 25.25
CA GLY A 310 -5.67 -11.82 23.89
C GLY A 310 -5.05 -13.22 23.78
N TYR A 311 -4.56 -13.55 22.60
CA TYR A 311 -3.85 -14.80 22.30
C TYR A 311 -2.83 -14.56 21.17
N PRO A 312 -1.80 -15.42 21.02
CA PRO A 312 -1.54 -16.64 21.77
C PRO A 312 -0.74 -16.45 23.06
N GLY A 313 0.04 -15.38 23.27
CA GLY A 313 0.86 -15.24 24.49
C GLY A 313 2.23 -15.91 24.43
N LEU A 314 2.75 -16.12 23.22
CA LEU A 314 4.03 -16.80 23.00
C LEU A 314 5.19 -15.81 22.99
N SER A 315 6.07 -15.89 23.99
CA SER A 315 7.40 -15.26 24.01
C SER A 315 8.46 -16.33 23.75
N ASP A 316 9.30 -16.12 22.74
CA ASP A 316 10.55 -16.84 22.42
C ASP A 316 10.50 -18.35 22.08
N GLU A 317 9.39 -19.06 22.27
CA GLU A 317 9.28 -20.52 22.07
C GLU A 317 8.81 -20.98 20.67
N ILE A 318 8.79 -20.09 19.66
CA ILE A 318 8.39 -20.48 18.28
C ILE A 318 9.26 -21.64 17.76
N ASN A 319 10.52 -21.72 18.20
CA ASN A 319 11.46 -22.78 17.82
C ASN A 319 11.14 -24.15 18.46
N GLU A 320 10.58 -24.22 19.66
CA GLU A 320 10.24 -25.51 20.31
C GLU A 320 8.87 -26.04 19.84
N ILE A 321 7.92 -25.15 19.55
CA ILE A 321 6.56 -25.51 19.12
C ILE A 321 6.59 -26.21 17.76
N HIS A 322 7.57 -25.91 16.90
CA HIS A 322 7.68 -26.55 15.58
C HIS A 322 8.13 -28.02 15.60
N ASN A 323 8.80 -28.49 16.67
CA ASN A 323 9.13 -29.92 16.81
C ASN A 323 7.91 -30.76 17.22
N LYS A 324 6.81 -30.11 17.59
CA LYS A 324 5.52 -30.73 17.90
C LYS A 324 4.44 -29.95 17.17
N LEU A 325 4.22 -30.29 15.89
CA LEU A 325 3.10 -29.79 15.05
C LEU A 325 1.72 -29.82 15.73
N PHE A 326 1.61 -30.54 16.85
CA PHE A 326 0.55 -30.42 17.84
C PHE A 326 1.23 -30.35 19.22
N PRO A 327 1.39 -29.17 19.86
CA PRO A 327 1.89 -29.13 21.22
C PRO A 327 0.95 -29.96 22.10
N ASN A 328 1.52 -30.82 22.95
CA ASN A 328 0.74 -31.50 23.98
C ASN A 328 -0.03 -30.46 24.81
N GLU A 329 -1.21 -30.84 25.28
CA GLU A 329 -2.30 -30.04 25.87
C GLU A 329 -1.94 -29.08 27.04
N ASP A 330 -0.67 -28.91 27.40
CA ASP A 330 -0.22 -28.23 28.63
C ASP A 330 0.64 -26.96 28.44
N ILE A 331 0.84 -26.44 27.21
CA ILE A 331 1.54 -25.16 27.06
C ILE A 331 0.58 -24.01 27.43
N ARG A 332 0.63 -23.57 28.69
CA ARG A 332 -0.04 -22.36 29.14
C ARG A 332 0.69 -21.13 28.61
N HIS A 333 0.21 -20.61 27.50
CA HIS A 333 0.69 -19.35 26.96
C HIS A 333 0.16 -18.18 27.78
N THR A 334 1.04 -17.27 28.19
CA THR A 334 0.63 -16.06 28.93
C THR A 334 0.44 -14.94 27.93
N ALA A 335 -0.80 -14.53 27.69
CA ALA A 335 -1.13 -13.45 26.76
C ALA A 335 -0.27 -12.21 27.01
N LYS A 336 0.22 -11.60 25.92
CA LYS A 336 1.04 -10.39 26.01
C LYS A 336 0.17 -9.22 26.44
N LYS A 337 0.76 -8.24 27.14
CA LYS A 337 0.04 -7.08 27.66
C LYS A 337 0.78 -5.78 27.36
N GLY A 338 0.03 -4.74 27.05
CA GLY A 338 0.61 -3.41 26.85
C GLY A 338 1.69 -3.41 25.76
N LYS A 339 2.87 -2.88 26.12
CA LYS A 339 4.01 -2.74 25.21
C LYS A 339 4.80 -4.04 24.97
N ASP A 340 4.48 -5.12 25.68
CA ASP A 340 5.03 -6.44 25.37
C ASP A 340 4.48 -6.94 24.02
N ILE A 341 3.31 -6.44 23.62
CA ILE A 341 2.76 -6.67 22.28
C ILE A 341 3.56 -5.83 21.30
N PRO A 342 4.18 -6.44 20.28
CA PRO A 342 4.91 -5.69 19.28
C PRO A 342 4.04 -4.65 18.56
N LEU A 343 4.67 -3.56 18.12
CA LEU A 343 3.96 -2.39 17.57
C LEU A 343 3.08 -2.78 16.37
N PHE A 344 3.62 -3.57 15.44
CA PHE A 344 2.87 -3.95 14.24
C PHE A 344 1.70 -4.87 14.57
N GLY A 345 1.85 -5.77 15.54
CA GLY A 345 0.73 -6.55 16.07
C GLY A 345 -0.40 -5.67 16.60
N ARG A 346 -0.07 -4.63 17.39
CA ARG A 346 -1.07 -3.66 17.91
C ARG A 346 -1.79 -2.88 16.82
N ILE A 347 -1.07 -2.48 15.77
CA ILE A 347 -1.61 -1.72 14.64
C ILE A 347 -2.52 -2.60 13.76
N VAL A 348 -2.08 -3.82 13.44
CA VAL A 348 -2.87 -4.74 12.62
C VAL A 348 -4.15 -5.16 13.35
N ALA A 349 -4.10 -5.36 14.68
CA ALA A 349 -5.27 -5.70 15.48
C ALA A 349 -6.42 -4.68 15.35
N ILE A 350 -6.13 -3.38 15.41
CA ILE A 350 -7.16 -2.34 15.22
C ILE A 350 -7.60 -2.23 13.75
N ALA A 351 -6.68 -2.40 12.80
CA ALA A 351 -6.98 -2.35 11.37
C ALA A 351 -7.94 -3.48 10.93
N ASP A 352 -7.69 -4.70 11.39
CA ASP A 352 -8.54 -5.87 11.13
C ASP A 352 -9.94 -5.70 11.75
N VAL A 353 -10.01 -5.34 13.04
CA VAL A 353 -11.30 -5.10 13.69
C VAL A 353 -12.08 -3.97 13.03
N TYR A 354 -11.41 -2.89 12.63
CA TYR A 354 -12.06 -1.80 11.92
C TYR A 354 -12.64 -2.27 10.58
N ASP A 355 -11.89 -3.03 9.77
CA ASP A 355 -12.38 -3.58 8.51
C ASP A 355 -13.58 -4.51 8.73
N ALA A 356 -13.51 -5.35 9.76
CA ALA A 356 -14.59 -6.26 10.15
C ALA A 356 -15.88 -5.53 10.57
N LEU A 357 -15.77 -4.33 11.15
CA LEU A 357 -16.92 -3.50 11.52
C LEU A 357 -17.51 -2.75 10.32
N CYS A 358 -16.68 -2.35 9.36
CA CYS A 358 -17.09 -1.63 8.14
C CYS A 358 -17.70 -2.54 7.08
N SER A 359 -17.31 -3.81 7.04
CA SER A 359 -17.65 -4.73 5.95
C SER A 359 -18.95 -5.50 6.21
N GLN A 360 -19.69 -5.82 5.14
CA GLN A 360 -20.90 -6.63 5.25
C GLN A 360 -20.51 -8.11 5.42
N ARG A 361 -20.92 -8.74 6.51
CA ARG A 361 -20.72 -10.18 6.74
C ARG A 361 -22.03 -10.94 6.58
N VAL A 362 -21.95 -12.23 6.26
CA VAL A 362 -23.10 -13.15 6.04
C VAL A 362 -24.20 -13.03 7.12
N TYR A 363 -23.82 -12.65 8.35
CA TYR A 363 -24.73 -12.54 9.50
C TYR A 363 -24.75 -11.15 10.18
N LYS A 364 -24.13 -10.12 9.59
CA LYS A 364 -24.04 -8.78 10.20
C LYS A 364 -24.01 -7.68 9.13
N LYS A 365 -24.92 -6.71 9.24
CA LYS A 365 -24.82 -5.47 8.46
C LYS A 365 -23.58 -4.68 8.90
N PRO A 366 -22.96 -3.89 8.01
CA PRO A 366 -21.99 -2.88 8.39
C PRO A 366 -22.52 -2.02 9.53
N TRP A 367 -21.66 -1.70 10.48
CA TRP A 367 -22.01 -0.79 11.57
C TRP A 367 -22.13 0.63 11.02
N ASP A 368 -23.00 1.43 11.63
CA ASP A 368 -22.99 2.85 11.30
C ASP A 368 -21.70 3.51 11.81
N GLU A 369 -21.33 4.63 11.19
CA GLU A 369 -20.08 5.33 11.49
C GLU A 369 -19.96 5.69 12.99
N TYR A 370 -21.07 6.07 13.61
CA TYR A 370 -21.12 6.47 15.01
C TYR A 370 -20.91 5.27 15.95
N GLU A 371 -21.49 4.12 15.64
CA GLU A 371 -21.28 2.86 16.35
C GLU A 371 -19.82 2.41 16.29
N ILE A 372 -19.19 2.48 15.11
CA ILE A 372 -17.78 2.11 14.92
C ILE A 372 -16.88 3.00 15.78
N ILE A 373 -17.03 4.32 15.66
CA ILE A 373 -16.23 5.29 16.41
C ILE A 373 -16.37 5.05 17.92
N ASN A 374 -17.59 4.82 18.41
CA ASN A 374 -17.83 4.59 19.83
C ASN A 374 -17.22 3.28 20.32
N GLU A 375 -17.31 2.20 19.54
CA GLU A 375 -16.75 0.92 19.95
C GLU A 375 -15.21 0.94 19.94
N ILE A 376 -14.58 1.59 18.95
CA ILE A 376 -13.12 1.78 18.94
C ILE A 376 -12.66 2.60 20.15
N LYS A 377 -13.35 3.72 20.46
CA LYS A 377 -13.05 4.52 21.67
C LYS A 377 -13.20 3.71 22.94
N LYS A 378 -14.28 2.95 23.06
CA LYS A 378 -14.58 2.10 24.21
C LYS A 378 -13.52 0.99 24.39
N CYS A 379 -12.98 0.47 23.29
CA CYS A 379 -11.94 -0.55 23.30
C CYS A 379 -10.52 -0.02 23.61
N SER A 380 -10.33 1.31 23.63
CA SER A 380 -9.06 1.95 24.02
C SER A 380 -8.64 1.57 25.45
N GLY A 381 -7.39 1.14 25.61
CA GLY A 381 -6.84 0.67 26.90
C GLY A 381 -7.34 -0.72 27.33
N ARG A 382 -8.15 -1.39 26.49
CA ARG A 382 -8.62 -2.76 26.69
C ARG A 382 -8.19 -3.66 25.55
N HIS A 383 -8.90 -3.60 24.42
CA HIS A 383 -8.52 -4.32 23.22
C HIS A 383 -7.31 -3.64 22.58
N PHE A 384 -7.35 -2.32 22.43
CA PHE A 384 -6.39 -1.56 21.64
C PHE A 384 -5.52 -0.66 22.51
N ASP A 385 -4.28 -0.48 22.05
CA ASP A 385 -3.36 0.51 22.58
C ASP A 385 -3.95 1.94 22.46
N PRO A 386 -4.05 2.71 23.56
CA PRO A 386 -4.51 4.09 23.52
C PRO A 386 -3.77 5.00 22.53
N ASP A 387 -2.45 4.83 22.38
CA ASP A 387 -1.64 5.66 21.47
C ASP A 387 -1.98 5.35 20.00
N ILE A 388 -2.26 4.07 19.71
CA ILE A 388 -2.67 3.62 18.37
C ILE A 388 -4.11 4.04 18.08
N VAL A 389 -5.02 4.01 19.06
CA VAL A 389 -6.37 4.56 18.91
C VAL A 389 -6.32 6.06 18.60
N ALA A 390 -5.44 6.81 19.26
CA ALA A 390 -5.24 8.22 18.96
C ALA A 390 -4.74 8.42 17.52
N ALA A 391 -3.78 7.61 17.05
CA ALA A 391 -3.29 7.64 15.68
C ALA A 391 -4.39 7.30 14.66
N PHE A 392 -5.18 6.26 14.91
CA PHE A 392 -6.35 5.87 14.11
C PHE A 392 -7.31 7.03 13.89
N PHE A 393 -7.61 7.80 14.94
CA PHE A 393 -8.50 8.96 14.81
C PHE A 393 -7.86 10.15 14.10
N ARG A 394 -6.53 10.28 14.09
CA ARG A 394 -5.83 11.33 13.32
C ARG A 394 -5.93 11.09 11.82
N CYS A 395 -5.97 9.84 11.36
CA CYS A 395 -6.04 9.48 9.95
C CYS A 395 -7.43 8.96 9.51
N TYR A 396 -8.47 9.12 10.33
CA TYR A 396 -9.76 8.44 10.15
C TYR A 396 -10.42 8.72 8.78
N ASP A 397 -10.39 9.97 8.32
CA ASP A 397 -10.96 10.34 7.02
C ASP A 397 -10.25 9.63 5.84
N ILE A 398 -8.94 9.38 5.97
CA ILE A 398 -8.16 8.62 4.99
C ILE A 398 -8.61 7.15 5.00
N LEU A 399 -8.80 6.57 6.20
CA LEU A 399 -9.28 5.19 6.35
C LEU A 399 -10.66 5.01 5.71
N LYS A 400 -11.55 6.00 5.80
CA LYS A 400 -12.85 5.97 5.11
C LYS A 400 -12.74 5.91 3.59
N ASN A 401 -11.75 6.57 3.01
CA ASN A 401 -11.55 6.57 1.54
C ASN A 401 -10.95 5.26 1.04
N ILE A 402 -10.14 4.57 1.86
CA ILE A 402 -9.53 3.29 1.48
C ILE A 402 -10.59 2.20 1.25
N SER A 403 -11.69 2.18 2.00
CA SER A 403 -12.76 1.18 1.77
C SER A 403 -13.42 1.32 0.39
N GLN A 404 -13.53 2.55 -0.11
CA GLN A 404 -14.06 2.83 -1.45
C GLN A 404 -13.10 2.39 -2.56
N LYS A 405 -11.78 2.43 -2.29
CA LYS A 405 -10.74 1.98 -3.23
C LYS A 405 -10.74 0.46 -3.42
N TYR A 406 -11.09 -0.30 -2.39
CA TYR A 406 -11.12 -1.76 -2.40
C TYR A 406 -12.51 -2.26 -1.97
N PRO A 407 -13.56 -2.11 -2.80
CA PRO A 407 -14.89 -2.59 -2.45
C PRO A 407 -14.93 -4.12 -2.39
N ASP A 408 -15.77 -4.67 -1.51
CA ASP A 408 -16.10 -6.09 -1.55
C ASP A 408 -16.74 -6.40 -2.92
N HIS A 409 -16.26 -7.46 -3.59
CA HIS A 409 -16.89 -7.94 -4.82
C HIS A 409 -18.26 -8.52 -4.48
N GLN A 410 -19.31 -8.05 -5.17
CA GLN A 410 -20.67 -8.60 -5.07
C GLN A 410 -20.77 -10.02 -5.63
#